data_AF-A0A3B4AWV0-F1
#
_entry.id   AF-A0A3B4AWV0-F1
#
_cell.length_a   1.000
_cell.length_b   1.000
_cell.length_c   1.000
_cell.angle_alpha   90.00
_cell.angle_beta   90.00
_cell.angle_gamma   90.00
#
_symmetry.space_group_name_H-M   'P 1'
#
loop_
_entity.id
_entity.type
_entity.pdbx_description
1 polymer ?
#
loop_
_entity_poly.entity_id
_entity_poly.type
_entity_poly.pdbx_seq_one_letter_code
_entity_poly.pdbx_strand_id
1 'polypeptide(L)'
;MVYSFLFEQKADLVFSSTLIALTFTRIIIYSLLLMKYMLVILTVLNMSHQNVSEEREELHKMYSRNVCNVRMLLPHPNRPWSYFVSSTHVCNLASLICLHLQSSKCSEQVCSTHDDKWIGLSDRKTEGVWKWVDGSPLTIRFIFWRSGEPNDAWGEEDCVGIMGEHKYWNDMPCFEKIGCLCELKL
;
A
#
# COMPACT_ATOMS: atom_id res chain seq x y z
N MET A 1 -16.65 -24.87 -85.93
CA MET A 1 -15.66 -23.87 -85.51
C MET A 1 -16.23 -22.81 -84.55
N VAL A 2 -17.46 -22.30 -84.77
CA VAL A 2 -18.09 -21.29 -83.86
C VAL A 2 -18.53 -21.87 -82.50
N TYR A 3 -19.06 -23.09 -82.45
CA TYR A 3 -19.49 -23.73 -81.21
C TYR A 3 -18.36 -24.01 -80.22
N SER A 4 -17.18 -24.38 -80.72
CA SER A 4 -15.98 -24.62 -79.91
C SER A 4 -15.45 -23.33 -79.27
N PHE A 5 -15.47 -22.20 -79.98
CA PHE A 5 -15.05 -20.89 -79.46
C PHE A 5 -16.00 -20.34 -78.38
N LEU A 6 -17.32 -20.51 -78.57
CA LEU A 6 -18.33 -20.11 -77.57
C LEU A 6 -18.30 -20.99 -76.30
N PHE A 7 -17.87 -22.25 -76.43
CA PHE A 7 -17.69 -23.17 -75.30
C PHE A 7 -16.47 -22.76 -74.45
N GLU A 8 -15.35 -22.43 -75.09
CA GLU A 8 -14.15 -21.92 -74.43
C GLU A 8 -14.43 -20.59 -73.71
N GLN A 9 -15.08 -19.62 -74.36
CA GLN A 9 -15.46 -18.34 -73.72
C GLN A 9 -16.37 -18.50 -72.49
N LYS A 10 -17.31 -19.45 -72.51
CA LYS A 10 -18.17 -19.74 -71.34
C LYS A 10 -17.39 -20.43 -70.21
N ALA A 11 -16.46 -21.32 -70.54
CA ALA A 11 -15.61 -21.97 -69.56
C ALA A 11 -14.71 -20.96 -68.83
N ASP A 12 -14.12 -20.01 -69.55
CA ASP A 12 -13.28 -18.94 -68.96
C ASP A 12 -14.07 -18.00 -68.03
N LEU A 13 -15.32 -17.66 -68.40
CA LEU A 13 -16.20 -16.82 -67.58
C LEU A 13 -16.63 -17.53 -66.28
N VAL A 14 -16.88 -18.84 -66.35
CA VAL A 14 -17.21 -19.67 -65.18
C VAL A 14 -15.98 -19.87 -64.29
N PHE A 15 -14.79 -20.04 -64.88
CA PHE A 15 -13.53 -20.12 -64.13
C PHE A 15 -13.21 -18.80 -63.40
N SER A 16 -13.44 -17.67 -64.04
CA SER A 16 -13.26 -16.34 -63.43
C SER A 16 -14.25 -16.09 -62.28
N SER A 17 -15.54 -16.42 -62.46
CA SER A 17 -16.56 -16.23 -61.41
C SER A 17 -16.37 -17.17 -60.21
N THR A 18 -15.93 -18.40 -60.42
CA THR A 18 -15.59 -19.34 -59.34
C THR A 18 -14.32 -18.91 -58.58
N LEU A 19 -13.31 -18.40 -59.27
CA LEU A 19 -12.10 -17.85 -58.64
C LEU A 19 -12.44 -16.63 -57.77
N ILE A 20 -13.29 -15.72 -58.26
CA ILE A 20 -13.77 -14.56 -57.50
C ILE A 20 -14.56 -15.01 -56.26
N ALA A 21 -15.45 -16.01 -56.39
CA ALA A 21 -16.17 -16.55 -55.24
C ALA A 21 -15.22 -17.17 -54.19
N LEU A 22 -14.15 -17.84 -54.62
CA LEU A 22 -13.11 -18.40 -53.74
C LEU A 22 -12.27 -17.32 -53.04
N THR A 23 -11.98 -16.19 -53.70
CA THR A 23 -11.28 -15.08 -53.06
C THR A 23 -12.16 -14.35 -52.06
N PHE A 24 -13.43 -14.10 -52.39
CA PHE A 24 -14.40 -13.51 -51.45
C PHE A 24 -14.61 -14.39 -50.22
N THR A 25 -14.81 -15.70 -50.40
CA THR A 25 -14.95 -16.63 -49.28
C THR A 25 -13.70 -16.68 -48.41
N ARG A 26 -12.48 -16.65 -49.00
CA ARG A 26 -11.23 -16.52 -48.24
C ARG A 26 -11.14 -15.22 -47.45
N ILE A 27 -11.54 -14.08 -48.04
CA ILE A 27 -11.57 -12.78 -47.34
C ILE A 27 -12.53 -12.83 -46.15
N ILE A 28 -13.71 -13.42 -46.32
CA ILE A 28 -14.69 -13.60 -45.24
C ILE A 28 -14.13 -14.53 -44.15
N ILE A 29 -13.46 -15.62 -44.52
CA ILE A 29 -12.84 -16.53 -43.55
C ILE A 29 -11.74 -15.79 -42.77
N TYR A 30 -10.85 -15.05 -43.43
CA TYR A 30 -9.79 -14.30 -42.75
C TYR A 30 -10.35 -13.18 -41.87
N SER A 31 -11.41 -12.48 -42.30
CA SER A 31 -12.04 -11.44 -41.49
C SER A 31 -12.71 -12.03 -40.24
N LEU A 32 -13.39 -13.17 -40.37
CA LEU A 32 -13.98 -13.87 -39.23
C LEU A 32 -12.92 -14.43 -38.27
N LEU A 33 -11.81 -14.95 -38.79
CA LEU A 33 -10.67 -15.39 -37.98
C LEU A 33 -10.02 -14.22 -37.23
N LEU A 34 -9.86 -13.08 -37.90
CA LEU A 34 -9.34 -11.86 -37.28
C LEU A 34 -10.27 -11.34 -36.19
N MET A 35 -11.58 -11.30 -36.45
CA MET A 35 -12.58 -10.90 -35.45
C MET A 35 -12.56 -11.83 -34.22
N LYS A 36 -12.44 -13.14 -34.44
CA LYS A 36 -12.31 -14.12 -33.34
C LYS A 36 -11.02 -13.92 -32.55
N TYR A 37 -9.91 -13.70 -33.24
CA TYR A 37 -8.61 -13.44 -32.61
C TYR A 37 -8.64 -12.15 -31.76
N MET A 38 -9.21 -11.08 -32.29
CA MET A 38 -9.41 -9.82 -31.56
C MET A 38 -10.31 -10.01 -30.34
N LEU A 39 -11.38 -10.79 -30.45
CA LEU A 39 -12.24 -11.08 -29.30
C LEU A 39 -11.49 -11.85 -28.21
N VAL A 40 -10.67 -12.83 -28.58
CA VAL A 40 -9.83 -13.58 -27.63
C VAL A 40 -8.81 -12.67 -26.96
N ILE A 41 -8.18 -11.75 -27.70
CA ILE A 41 -7.27 -10.75 -27.09
C ILE A 41 -8.02 -9.88 -26.09
N LEU A 42 -9.21 -9.37 -26.47
CA LEU A 42 -10.02 -8.53 -25.59
C LEU A 42 -10.44 -9.26 -24.31
N THR A 43 -10.80 -10.54 -24.39
CA THR A 43 -11.16 -11.32 -23.19
C THR A 43 -9.96 -11.56 -22.29
N VAL A 44 -8.79 -11.89 -22.83
CA VAL A 44 -7.55 -12.07 -22.06
C VAL A 44 -7.11 -10.77 -21.39
N LEU A 45 -7.18 -9.64 -22.10
CA LEU A 45 -6.90 -8.31 -21.53
C LEU A 45 -7.88 -7.96 -20.42
N ASN A 46 -9.17 -8.26 -20.59
CA ASN A 46 -10.18 -8.01 -19.56
C ASN A 46 -9.95 -8.87 -18.31
N MET A 47 -9.63 -10.16 -18.46
CA MET A 47 -9.28 -11.04 -17.34
C MET A 47 -8.04 -10.53 -16.60
N SER A 48 -7.01 -10.10 -17.34
CA SER A 48 -5.78 -9.54 -16.77
C SER A 48 -6.06 -8.24 -15.99
N HIS A 49 -6.89 -7.36 -16.56
CA HIS A 49 -7.32 -6.12 -15.91
C HIS A 49 -8.14 -6.38 -14.65
N GLN A 50 -9.06 -7.35 -14.70
CA GLN A 50 -9.85 -7.76 -13.53
C GLN A 50 -8.95 -8.31 -12.42
N ASN A 51 -8.02 -9.22 -12.73
CA ASN A 51 -7.08 -9.77 -11.74
C ASN A 51 -6.23 -8.69 -11.06
N VAL A 52 -5.64 -7.76 -11.85
CA VAL A 52 -4.88 -6.62 -11.30
C VAL A 52 -5.76 -5.69 -10.46
N SER A 53 -7.04 -5.52 -10.84
CA SER A 53 -7.99 -4.69 -10.08
C SER A 53 -8.36 -5.32 -8.74
N GLU A 54 -8.57 -6.65 -8.72
CA GLU A 54 -8.85 -7.43 -7.50
C GLU A 54 -7.64 -7.42 -6.57
N GLU A 55 -6.44 -7.71 -7.08
CA GLU A 55 -5.18 -7.63 -6.31
C GLU A 55 -4.98 -6.23 -5.72
N ARG A 56 -5.27 -5.17 -6.50
CA ARG A 56 -5.22 -3.78 -6.02
C ARG A 56 -6.23 -3.54 -4.90
N GLU A 57 -7.46 -4.06 -5.01
CA GLU A 57 -8.47 -3.90 -3.98
C GLU A 57 -8.14 -4.68 -2.71
N GLU A 58 -7.58 -5.88 -2.83
CA GLU A 58 -7.06 -6.67 -1.71
C GLU A 58 -5.88 -5.97 -1.03
N LEU A 59 -4.95 -5.43 -1.82
CA LEU A 59 -3.85 -4.60 -1.32
C LEU A 59 -4.39 -3.35 -0.61
N HIS A 60 -5.43 -2.71 -1.14
CA HIS A 60 -6.10 -1.58 -0.47
C HIS A 60 -6.86 -2.00 0.78
N LYS A 61 -7.45 -3.19 0.85
CA LYS A 61 -8.11 -3.72 2.05
C LYS A 61 -7.10 -4.07 3.12
N MET A 62 -5.99 -4.70 2.74
CA MET A 62 -4.85 -4.96 3.64
C MET A 62 -4.24 -3.63 4.12
N TYR A 63 -4.00 -2.70 3.19
CA TYR A 63 -3.52 -1.36 3.50
C TYR A 63 -4.50 -0.63 4.41
N SER A 64 -5.80 -0.59 4.13
CA SER A 64 -6.82 0.12 4.93
C SER A 64 -7.07 -0.50 6.31
N ARG A 65 -6.83 -1.80 6.47
CA ARG A 65 -6.79 -2.44 7.81
C ARG A 65 -5.53 -2.07 8.58
N ASN A 66 -4.43 -1.81 7.87
CA ASN A 66 -3.14 -1.39 8.42
C ASN A 66 -2.97 0.14 8.47
N VAL A 67 -3.88 0.91 7.86
CA VAL A 67 -3.98 2.35 8.04
C VAL A 67 -4.54 2.52 9.43
N CYS A 68 -3.71 3.11 10.29
CA CYS A 68 -4.08 3.44 11.64
C CYS A 68 -5.33 4.31 11.58
N ASN A 69 -6.47 3.70 11.89
CA ASN A 69 -7.70 4.42 12.20
C ASN A 69 -7.45 5.11 13.54
N VAL A 70 -6.59 6.13 13.54
CA VAL A 70 -6.31 6.99 14.68
C VAL A 70 -7.56 7.84 14.87
N ARG A 71 -8.57 7.25 15.51
CA ARG A 71 -9.75 7.98 15.93
C ARG A 71 -9.34 8.79 17.17
N MET A 72 -8.87 9.99 16.88
CA MET A 72 -8.66 11.15 17.74
C MET A 72 -8.88 10.94 19.25
N LEU A 73 -7.75 11.00 19.97
CA LEU A 73 -7.50 11.71 21.24
C LEU A 73 -8.76 12.03 22.06
N LEU A 74 -9.20 11.08 22.89
CA LEU A 74 -9.77 11.49 24.17
C LEU A 74 -8.63 12.17 24.95
N PRO A 75 -8.86 13.32 25.63
CA PRO A 75 -7.85 13.92 26.49
C PRO A 75 -7.53 12.94 27.61
N HIS A 76 -6.52 12.12 27.39
CA HIS A 76 -5.99 11.23 28.41
C HIS A 76 -5.02 12.06 29.25
N PRO A 77 -5.07 11.97 30.59
CA PRO A 77 -4.08 12.63 31.42
C PRO A 77 -2.68 12.15 31.01
N ASN A 78 -1.72 13.06 31.07
CA ASN A 78 -0.31 12.75 30.88
C ASN A 78 0.14 11.67 31.87
N ARG A 79 0.82 10.63 31.38
CA ARG A 79 1.27 9.49 32.20
C ARG A 79 2.70 9.07 31.80
N PRO A 80 3.39 8.33 32.69
CA PRO A 80 4.64 7.65 32.34
C PRO A 80 4.47 6.67 31.17
N TRP A 81 5.55 6.42 30.43
CA TRP A 81 5.57 5.47 29.32
C TRP A 81 5.05 4.08 29.74
N SER A 82 5.45 3.64 30.94
CA SER A 82 5.05 2.36 31.53
C SER A 82 3.54 2.19 31.67
N TYR A 83 2.80 3.28 31.88
CA TYR A 83 1.35 3.25 32.00
C TYR A 83 0.72 2.77 30.69
N PHE A 84 1.13 3.37 29.57
CA PHE A 84 0.55 3.11 28.25
C PHE A 84 0.87 1.71 27.72
N VAL A 85 2.04 1.16 28.06
CA VAL A 85 2.39 -0.23 27.68
C VAL A 85 1.74 -1.29 28.56
N SER A 86 1.31 -0.92 29.78
CA SER A 86 0.68 -1.86 30.72
C SER A 86 -0.84 -1.93 30.58
N SER A 87 -1.47 -0.88 30.04
CA SER A 87 -2.91 -0.78 29.92
C SER A 87 -3.42 -1.70 28.81
N THR A 88 -4.11 -2.78 29.19
CA THR A 88 -4.79 -3.73 28.28
C THR A 88 -5.96 -3.11 27.50
N HIS A 89 -6.32 -1.85 27.78
CA HIS A 89 -7.38 -1.13 27.09
C HIS A 89 -6.94 0.29 26.70
N VAL A 90 -7.29 0.64 25.46
CA VAL A 90 -7.38 1.98 24.84
C VAL A 90 -6.14 2.51 24.10
N CYS A 91 -4.91 2.12 24.44
CA CYS A 91 -3.72 2.65 23.75
C CYS A 91 -2.60 1.61 23.60
N ASN A 92 -2.66 0.76 22.57
CA ASN A 92 -1.44 0.11 22.13
C ASN A 92 -0.59 1.19 21.47
N LEU A 93 0.60 1.47 21.98
CA LEU A 93 1.45 2.50 21.38
C LEU A 93 1.65 2.20 19.89
N ALA A 94 1.58 3.24 19.07
CA ALA A 94 1.61 3.10 17.62
C ALA A 94 2.83 2.29 17.13
N SER A 95 2.56 1.22 16.38
CA SER A 95 3.59 0.40 15.73
C SER A 95 4.25 1.15 14.57
N LEU A 96 5.44 0.71 14.13
CA LEU A 96 6.18 1.24 12.96
C LEU A 96 5.31 1.55 11.73
N ILE A 97 4.27 0.76 11.52
CA ILE A 97 3.35 0.85 10.39
C ILE A 97 2.55 2.16 10.40
N CYS A 98 2.19 2.70 11.57
CA CYS A 98 1.46 3.97 11.67
C CYS A 98 2.29 5.19 11.27
N LEU A 99 3.59 5.19 11.61
CA LEU A 99 4.48 6.32 11.34
C LEU A 99 4.84 6.40 9.85
N HIS A 100 4.82 5.27 9.13
CA HIS A 100 5.13 5.20 7.71
C HIS A 100 3.91 5.48 6.81
N LEU A 101 2.70 5.09 7.23
CA LEU A 101 1.50 5.12 6.38
C LEU A 101 0.59 6.33 6.64
N GLN A 102 1.13 7.55 6.72
CA GLN A 102 0.44 8.78 6.28
C GLN A 102 1.33 10.01 6.47
N SER A 103 2.14 10.31 5.47
CA SER A 103 2.72 11.64 5.28
C SER A 103 1.69 12.74 5.00
N SER A 104 0.38 12.46 5.00
CA SER A 104 -0.65 13.46 4.69
C SER A 104 -1.87 13.52 5.62
N LYS A 105 -2.17 12.53 6.48
CA LYS A 105 -3.41 12.54 7.30
C LYS A 105 -3.25 12.31 8.81
N CYS A 106 -2.18 11.64 9.27
CA CYS A 106 -1.79 11.72 10.69
C CYS A 106 -1.26 13.13 11.05
N SER A 107 -0.79 13.90 10.06
CA SER A 107 -0.11 15.18 10.23
C SER A 107 -0.98 16.35 10.71
N GLU A 108 -2.30 16.36 10.43
CA GLU A 108 -3.11 17.57 10.68
C GLU A 108 -3.81 17.59 12.05
N GLN A 109 -4.13 16.44 12.63
CA GLN A 109 -4.87 16.37 13.90
C GLN A 109 -4.06 15.79 15.07
N VAL A 110 -3.05 14.97 14.80
CA VAL A 110 -2.26 14.30 15.85
C VAL A 110 -0.99 15.09 16.19
N CYS A 111 -0.44 15.83 15.21
CA CYS A 111 0.76 16.66 15.37
C CYS A 111 0.47 18.17 15.41
N SER A 112 -0.79 18.57 15.59
CA SER A 112 -1.16 20.00 15.74
C SER A 112 -1.01 20.52 17.18
N THR A 113 -0.76 19.62 18.14
CA THR A 113 -0.39 19.99 19.50
C THR A 113 1.13 20.12 19.57
N HIS A 114 1.64 21.25 20.06
CA HIS A 114 3.06 21.45 20.38
C HIS A 114 3.59 20.57 21.53
N ASP A 115 2.75 19.66 22.03
CA ASP A 115 3.04 18.80 23.17
C ASP A 115 3.66 17.48 22.73
N ASP A 116 4.65 17.02 23.48
CA ASP A 116 5.32 15.74 23.24
C ASP A 116 4.39 14.53 23.42
N LYS A 117 4.71 13.45 22.70
CA LYS A 117 3.92 12.21 22.70
C LYS A 117 4.80 10.98 22.74
N TRP A 118 4.52 10.07 23.67
CA TRP A 118 5.13 8.74 23.71
C TRP A 118 4.81 7.92 22.45
N ILE A 119 5.82 7.16 22.01
CA ILE A 119 5.67 6.06 21.05
C ILE A 119 6.14 4.74 21.65
N GLY A 120 5.86 3.64 20.96
CA GLY A 120 6.08 2.29 21.46
C GLY A 120 7.54 1.80 21.43
N LEU A 121 8.51 2.68 21.27
CA LEU A 121 9.92 2.34 21.14
C LEU A 121 10.65 2.59 22.46
N SER A 122 11.48 1.64 22.87
CA SER A 122 12.29 1.72 24.10
C SER A 122 13.48 0.78 24.02
N ASP A 123 14.54 1.06 24.76
CA ASP A 123 15.70 0.19 24.97
C ASP A 123 15.94 -0.16 26.45
N ARG A 124 14.99 0.17 27.34
CA ARG A 124 14.89 -0.24 28.77
C ARG A 124 15.37 -1.64 29.16
N LYS A 125 15.33 -2.59 28.23
CA LYS A 125 15.79 -3.97 28.46
C LYS A 125 17.30 -4.13 28.30
N THR A 126 17.89 -3.40 27.37
CA THR A 126 19.31 -3.46 27.02
C THR A 126 19.66 -2.15 26.32
N GLU A 127 20.43 -1.31 27.00
CA GLU A 127 20.89 -0.01 26.50
C GLU A 127 21.45 -0.09 25.07
N GLY A 128 21.02 0.83 24.21
CA GLY A 128 21.37 0.87 22.79
C GLY A 128 20.69 -0.19 21.91
N VAL A 129 19.83 -1.06 22.47
CA VAL A 129 19.06 -2.08 21.74
C VAL A 129 17.57 -1.73 21.72
N TRP A 130 17.22 -0.83 20.81
CA TRP A 130 15.87 -0.34 20.60
C TRP A 130 14.89 -1.43 20.11
N LYS A 131 13.80 -1.61 20.86
CA LYS A 131 12.71 -2.52 20.52
C LYS A 131 11.35 -1.84 20.65
N TRP A 132 10.44 -2.24 19.78
CA TRP A 132 9.05 -1.87 19.86
C TRP A 132 8.33 -2.71 20.92
N VAL A 133 7.20 -2.21 21.41
CA VAL A 133 6.31 -2.91 22.36
C VAL A 133 5.83 -4.28 21.86
N ASP A 134 5.79 -4.49 20.54
CA ASP A 134 5.47 -5.78 19.92
C ASP A 134 6.67 -6.76 19.88
N GLY A 135 7.85 -6.30 20.31
CA GLY A 135 9.09 -7.05 20.34
C GLY A 135 9.95 -6.96 19.08
N SER A 136 9.46 -6.29 18.02
CA SER A 136 10.23 -6.08 16.80
C SER A 136 11.42 -5.14 17.03
N PRO A 137 12.58 -5.38 16.39
CA PRO A 137 13.73 -4.50 16.51
C PRO A 137 13.54 -3.20 15.71
N LEU A 138 14.16 -2.11 16.16
CA LEU A 138 14.32 -0.92 15.33
C LEU A 138 15.17 -1.27 14.09
N THR A 139 14.76 -0.79 12.91
CA THR A 139 15.53 -0.99 11.68
C THR A 139 15.97 0.36 11.10
N ILE A 140 17.13 0.38 10.43
CA ILE A 140 17.78 1.60 9.92
C ILE A 140 16.88 2.42 8.99
N ARG A 141 15.91 1.78 8.33
CA ARG A 141 14.97 2.45 7.42
C ARG A 141 13.96 3.34 8.14
N PHE A 142 13.81 3.22 9.45
CA PHE A 142 12.78 3.88 10.23
C PHE A 142 13.39 4.58 11.44
N ILE A 143 14.35 5.46 11.20
CA ILE A 143 15.01 6.25 12.23
C ILE A 143 14.67 7.72 12.01
N PHE A 144 14.07 8.35 13.02
CA PHE A 144 13.67 9.77 12.99
C PHE A 144 14.16 10.53 14.22
N TRP A 145 15.32 10.16 14.76
CA TRP A 145 15.97 10.88 15.85
C TRP A 145 16.17 12.35 15.52
N ARG A 146 15.98 13.20 16.52
CA ARG A 146 16.44 14.59 16.48
C ARG A 146 17.97 14.59 16.40
N SER A 147 18.54 15.62 15.78
CA SER A 147 20.00 15.76 15.73
C SER A 147 20.59 15.71 17.15
N GLY A 148 21.49 14.75 17.38
CA GLY A 148 22.12 14.53 18.69
C GLY A 148 21.53 13.36 19.47
N GLU A 149 20.39 12.80 19.03
CA GLU A 149 19.70 11.71 19.71
C GLU A 149 19.93 10.34 19.03
N PRO A 150 19.79 9.23 19.78
CA PRO A 150 19.58 9.18 21.23
C PRO A 150 20.86 9.51 21.99
N ASN A 151 20.74 10.23 23.10
CA ASN A 151 21.90 10.70 23.87
C ASN A 151 22.04 10.06 25.26
N ASP A 152 21.03 9.31 25.70
CA ASP A 152 20.93 8.70 27.02
C ASP A 152 21.30 9.69 28.15
N ALA A 153 20.60 10.84 28.21
CA ALA A 153 21.00 11.92 29.10
C ALA A 153 21.03 11.42 30.56
N TRP A 154 22.21 11.53 31.18
CA TRP A 154 22.46 11.09 32.55
C TRP A 154 22.29 9.59 32.80
N GLY A 155 22.14 8.75 31.75
CA GLY A 155 21.94 7.31 31.89
C GLY A 155 20.52 6.93 32.31
N GLU A 156 19.52 7.74 31.98
CA GLU A 156 18.13 7.58 32.42
C GLU A 156 17.10 7.61 31.28
N GLU A 157 17.51 7.74 30.01
CA GLU A 157 16.60 8.01 28.89
C GLU A 157 16.30 6.77 28.03
N ASP A 158 15.47 5.87 28.56
CA ASP A 158 15.22 4.60 27.86
C ASP A 158 13.95 4.57 26.97
N CYS A 159 13.20 5.66 26.88
CA CYS A 159 11.85 5.71 26.26
C CYS A 159 11.73 6.78 25.18
N VAL A 160 11.11 6.45 24.05
CA VAL A 160 11.04 7.39 22.92
C VAL A 160 9.74 8.18 22.89
N GLY A 161 9.86 9.50 22.77
CA GLY A 161 8.75 10.38 22.42
C GLY A 161 9.02 11.21 21.17
N ILE A 162 7.94 11.58 20.50
CA ILE A 162 7.95 12.55 19.40
C ILE A 162 7.86 13.93 20.01
N MET A 163 8.83 14.79 19.66
CA MET A 163 8.87 16.19 20.05
C MET A 163 7.81 16.98 19.27
N GLY A 164 6.91 17.68 19.98
CA GLY A 164 5.79 18.39 19.35
C GLY A 164 6.20 19.46 18.33
N GLU A 165 7.32 20.15 18.58
CA GLU A 165 7.81 21.24 17.73
C GLU A 165 8.45 20.76 16.41
N HIS A 166 9.20 19.66 16.46
CA HIS A 166 10.04 19.22 15.33
C HIS A 166 9.60 17.90 14.71
N LYS A 167 8.66 17.19 15.34
CA LYS A 167 8.15 15.87 14.92
C LYS A 167 9.23 14.78 14.83
N TYR A 168 10.43 15.04 15.36
CA TYR A 168 11.53 14.09 15.50
C TYR A 168 11.50 13.42 16.88
N TRP A 169 12.24 12.33 17.01
CA TRP A 169 12.29 11.51 18.21
C TRP A 169 13.35 12.02 19.18
N ASN A 170 13.01 11.92 20.46
CA ASN A 170 13.93 12.05 21.58
C ASN A 170 13.79 10.80 22.45
N ASP A 171 14.90 10.26 22.90
CA ASP A 171 14.92 9.40 24.08
C ASP A 171 14.72 10.29 25.32
N MET A 172 13.93 9.82 26.26
CA MET A 172 13.50 10.60 27.43
C MET A 172 13.33 9.67 28.63
N PRO A 173 13.40 10.21 29.86
CA PRO A 173 13.17 9.41 31.03
C PRO A 173 11.74 8.87 31.05
N CYS A 174 11.61 7.55 31.16
CA CYS A 174 10.32 6.88 31.02
C CYS A 174 9.26 7.31 32.07
N PHE A 175 9.68 7.97 33.15
CA PHE A 175 8.80 8.50 34.19
C PHE A 175 8.15 9.84 33.82
N GLU A 176 8.59 10.49 32.74
CA GLU A 176 8.01 11.73 32.25
C GLU A 176 6.52 11.58 31.94
N LYS A 177 5.77 12.63 32.26
CA LYS A 177 4.31 12.62 32.09
C LYS A 177 3.95 13.43 30.86
N ILE A 178 3.84 12.72 29.74
CA ILE A 178 3.35 13.26 28.47
C ILE A 178 2.20 12.42 27.91
N GLY A 179 1.61 12.89 26.81
CA GLY A 179 0.56 12.14 26.10
C GLY A 179 1.15 10.95 25.34
N CYS A 180 0.31 10.15 24.68
CA CYS A 180 0.78 9.05 23.84
C CYS A 180 0.04 9.01 22.50
N LEU A 181 0.68 8.38 21.50
CA LEU A 181 0.02 8.03 20.25
C LEU A 181 -0.48 6.60 20.29
N CYS A 182 -1.80 6.43 20.15
CA CYS A 182 -2.50 5.16 20.30
C CYS A 182 -2.88 4.58 18.94
N GLU A 183 -2.51 3.33 18.70
CA GLU A 183 -3.08 2.46 17.68
C GLU A 183 -4.28 1.70 18.29
N LEU A 184 -5.46 1.92 17.73
CA LEU A 184 -6.65 1.17 18.13
C LEU A 184 -6.69 -0.12 17.31
N LYS A 185 -6.46 -1.25 17.97
CA LYS A 185 -6.71 -2.57 17.36
C LYS A 185 -8.22 -2.76 17.26
N LEU A 186 -8.77 -2.71 16.05
CA LEU A 186 -10.15 -3.09 15.75
C LEU A 186 -10.29 -4.61 15.65
#